data_AF-A0A822GX68-F1
#
_entry.id   AF-A0A822GX68-F1
#
_cell.length_a   1.000
_cell.length_b   1.000
_cell.length_c   1.000
_cell.angle_alpha   90.00
_cell.angle_beta   90.00
_cell.angle_gamma   90.00
#
_symmetry.space_group_name_H-M   'P 1'
#
loop_
_entity.id
_entity.type
_entity.pdbx_description
1 polymer ?
#
loop_
_entity_poly.entity_id
_entity_poly.type
_entity_poly.pdbx_seq_one_letter_code
_entity_poly.pdbx_strand_id
1 'polypeptide(L)'
;IEPAKRGRKTGDVKNGTKTLRFKADGRASVEEVDDTMVKAIDRINGLLETFMGINDSDLAQQIWDFAQNKKNPSDFAMAIDESEIGAFNFTDEFIFDLWAAIDDIKAGRIKDRDYEDERL
;
A
#
# COMPACT_ATOMS: atom_id res chain seq x y z
N ILE A 1 4.28 57.36 -25.06
CA ILE A 1 3.80 57.28 -23.66
C ILE A 1 3.33 55.84 -23.44
N GLU A 2 4.11 55.01 -22.74
CA GLU A 2 3.58 53.87 -21.98
C GLU A 2 2.89 54.40 -20.71
N PRO A 3 2.07 53.60 -20.02
CA PRO A 3 2.63 52.83 -18.92
C PRO A 3 2.15 51.37 -18.83
N ALA A 4 2.97 50.56 -18.18
CA ALA A 4 2.85 49.15 -17.89
C ALA A 4 2.09 48.82 -16.58
N LYS A 5 1.66 47.56 -16.41
CA LYS A 5 2.19 46.57 -15.42
C LYS A 5 1.18 45.48 -14.98
N ARG A 6 1.68 44.22 -15.03
CA ARG A 6 1.54 43.07 -14.07
C ARG A 6 0.13 42.49 -13.89
N GLY A 7 -0.12 41.19 -13.87
CA GLY A 7 0.63 39.97 -13.52
C GLY A 7 -0.49 38.95 -13.14
N ARG A 8 -0.42 37.65 -13.42
CA ARG A 8 0.37 36.67 -12.67
C ARG A 8 0.15 35.32 -13.37
N LYS A 9 1.24 34.68 -13.76
CA LYS A 9 1.27 33.24 -14.04
C LYS A 9 1.15 32.52 -12.70
N THR A 10 0.09 31.73 -12.52
CA THR A 10 0.05 30.60 -11.61
C THR A 10 0.09 29.40 -12.54
N GLY A 11 1.16 28.62 -12.60
CA GLY A 11 1.98 28.16 -11.49
C GLY A 11 1.87 26.65 -11.56
N ASP A 12 2.84 26.05 -12.25
CA ASP A 12 3.08 24.62 -12.33
C ASP A 12 2.87 23.94 -10.97
N VAL A 13 1.93 22.99 -10.90
CA VAL A 13 1.99 21.91 -9.92
C VAL A 13 2.02 20.63 -10.73
N LYS A 14 3.23 20.32 -11.20
CA LYS A 14 3.58 18.99 -11.70
C LYS A 14 3.41 18.05 -10.52
N ASN A 15 2.51 17.09 -10.66
CA ASN A 15 2.29 16.02 -9.70
C ASN A 15 3.62 15.30 -9.43
N GLY A 16 4.20 15.55 -8.27
CA GLY A 16 5.56 15.19 -7.91
C GLY A 16 5.60 14.00 -6.97
N THR A 17 5.29 12.81 -7.48
CA THR A 17 5.61 11.51 -6.86
C THR A 17 5.70 10.41 -7.93
N LYS A 18 6.66 10.54 -8.86
CA LYS A 18 7.19 9.38 -9.60
C LYS A 18 8.70 9.54 -9.74
N THR A 19 9.44 8.90 -8.85
CA THR A 19 10.91 8.86 -8.90
C THR A 19 11.33 7.72 -9.82
N LEU A 20 11.75 8.05 -11.05
CA LEU A 20 12.39 7.10 -11.96
C LEU A 20 13.83 6.84 -11.50
N ARG A 21 14.12 5.62 -11.01
CA ARG A 21 15.48 5.20 -10.65
C ARG A 21 16.12 4.47 -11.84
N PHE A 22 17.00 5.16 -12.56
CA PHE A 22 17.81 4.54 -13.61
C PHE A 22 18.97 3.75 -12.97
N LYS A 23 18.98 2.42 -13.15
CA LYS A 23 20.19 1.60 -13.00
C LYS A 23 20.88 1.52 -14.37
N ALA A 24 22.20 1.74 -14.39
CA ALA A 24 23.03 1.82 -15.59
C ALA A 24 23.32 0.44 -16.22
N ASP A 25 22.30 -0.37 -16.42
CA ASP A 25 22.35 -1.55 -17.30
C ASP A 25 21.08 -1.53 -18.16
N GLY A 26 21.27 -1.42 -19.48
CA GLY A 26 20.28 -1.00 -20.49
C GLY A 26 19.15 -1.98 -20.77
N ARG A 27 18.67 -2.72 -19.77
CA ARG A 27 17.41 -3.47 -19.81
C ARG A 27 16.47 -2.80 -18.82
N ALA A 28 15.66 -1.88 -19.32
CA ALA A 28 14.52 -1.37 -18.59
C ALA A 28 13.49 -2.50 -18.43
N SER A 29 13.68 -3.36 -17.44
CA SER A 29 12.56 -4.08 -16.85
C SER A 29 11.77 -3.04 -16.07
N VAL A 30 10.69 -2.53 -16.68
CA VAL A 30 9.55 -2.07 -15.90
C VAL A 30 9.09 -3.33 -15.17
N GLU A 31 9.64 -3.59 -13.98
CA GLU A 31 9.03 -4.55 -13.08
C GLU A 31 7.69 -3.91 -12.74
N GLU A 32 6.66 -4.35 -13.47
CA GLU A 32 5.26 -4.19 -13.13
C GLU A 32 5.16 -4.55 -11.65
N VAL A 33 5.12 -3.55 -10.78
CA VAL A 33 4.80 -3.77 -9.37
C VAL A 33 3.47 -4.49 -9.42
N ASP A 34 3.45 -5.77 -9.02
CA ASP A 34 2.29 -6.64 -9.14
C ASP A 34 1.06 -5.87 -8.65
N ASP A 35 0.08 -5.63 -9.53
CA ASP A 35 -1.13 -4.86 -9.19
C ASP A 35 -1.79 -5.43 -7.92
N THR A 36 -1.60 -6.73 -7.66
CA THR A 36 -2.02 -7.44 -6.46
C THR A 36 -1.32 -6.92 -5.20
N MET A 37 -0.01 -6.70 -5.25
CA MET A 37 0.78 -6.17 -4.13
C MET A 37 0.36 -4.74 -3.79
N VAL A 38 0.19 -3.88 -4.80
CA VAL A 38 -0.24 -2.49 -4.58
C VAL A 38 -1.61 -2.45 -3.92
N LYS A 39 -2.57 -3.24 -4.44
CA LYS A 39 -3.90 -3.41 -3.85
C LYS A 39 -3.80 -3.91 -2.41
N ALA A 40 -2.98 -4.93 -2.15
CA ALA A 40 -2.81 -5.47 -0.81
C ALA A 40 -2.27 -4.46 0.19
N ILE A 41 -1.22 -3.72 -0.18
CA ILE A 41 -0.66 -2.69 0.68
C ILE A 41 -1.68 -1.60 0.99
N ASP A 42 -2.42 -1.13 -0.01
CA ASP A 42 -3.49 -0.14 0.19
C ASP A 42 -4.58 -0.67 1.14
N ARG A 43 -4.99 -1.93 0.97
CA ARG A 43 -6.00 -2.55 1.83
C ARG A 43 -5.53 -2.74 3.26
N ILE A 44 -4.29 -3.19 3.44
CA ILE A 44 -3.68 -3.33 4.77
C ILE A 44 -3.60 -1.96 5.45
N ASN A 45 -3.20 -0.91 4.72
CA ASN A 45 -3.18 0.45 5.24
C ASN A 45 -4.57 0.94 5.69
N GLY A 46 -5.63 0.65 4.93
CA GLY A 46 -7.00 0.98 5.34
C GLY A 46 -7.43 0.30 6.65
N LEU A 47 -6.98 -0.94 6.86
CA LEU A 47 -7.18 -1.66 8.12
C LEU A 47 -6.37 -1.05 9.27
N LEU A 48 -5.09 -0.73 9.04
CA LEU A 48 -4.23 -0.06 10.03
C LEU A 48 -4.78 1.33 10.42
N GLU A 49 -5.33 2.07 9.46
CA GLU A 49 -5.94 3.38 9.71
C GLU A 49 -7.21 3.23 10.55
N THR A 50 -8.04 2.22 10.27
CA THR A 50 -9.24 1.95 11.06
C THR A 50 -8.90 1.47 12.48
N PHE A 51 -7.83 0.68 12.65
CA PHE A 51 -7.48 0.08 13.93
C PHE A 51 -6.63 1.00 14.82
N MET A 52 -5.68 1.75 14.25
CA MET A 52 -4.72 2.59 14.98
C MET A 52 -4.75 4.07 14.60
N GLY A 53 -5.43 4.45 13.52
CA GLY A 53 -5.40 5.82 13.00
C GLY A 53 -4.10 6.19 12.29
N ILE A 54 -3.31 5.19 11.84
CA ILE A 54 -2.04 5.40 11.14
C ILE A 54 -2.06 4.79 9.73
N ASN A 55 -1.27 5.37 8.84
CA ASN A 55 -0.99 4.83 7.52
C ASN A 55 0.53 4.68 7.39
N ASP A 56 1.02 3.45 7.44
CA ASP A 56 2.44 3.11 7.42
C ASP A 56 2.69 2.07 6.33
N SER A 57 3.10 2.57 5.16
CA SER A 57 3.32 1.74 3.98
C SER A 57 4.46 0.73 4.16
N ASP A 58 5.47 1.05 4.99
CA ASP A 58 6.59 0.14 5.25
C ASP A 58 6.14 -1.02 6.14
N LEU A 59 5.30 -0.75 7.15
CA LEU A 59 4.65 -1.78 7.95
C LEU A 59 3.69 -2.63 7.10
N ALA A 60 2.85 -1.99 6.28
CA ALA A 60 1.88 -2.68 5.42
C ALA A 60 2.58 -3.61 4.42
N GLN A 61 3.69 -3.18 3.84
CA GLN A 61 4.51 -4.00 2.96
C GLN A 61 5.10 -5.20 3.69
N GLN A 62 5.62 -5.03 4.91
CA GLN A 62 6.11 -6.15 5.72
C GLN A 62 5.01 -7.16 6.01
N ILE A 63 3.81 -6.72 6.41
CA ILE A 63 2.66 -7.59 6.65
C ILE A 63 2.30 -8.40 5.40
N TRP A 64 2.28 -7.76 4.22
CA TRP A 64 2.06 -8.44 2.95
C TRP A 64 3.11 -9.52 2.68
N ASP A 65 4.39 -9.20 2.85
CA ASP A 65 5.50 -10.12 2.62
C ASP A 65 5.45 -11.33 3.59
N PHE A 66 5.06 -11.12 4.84
CA PHE A 66 4.79 -12.22 5.77
C PHE A 66 3.65 -13.09 5.29
N ALA A 67 2.54 -12.49 4.87
CA ALA A 67 1.37 -13.24 4.41
C ALA A 67 1.64 -14.03 3.11
N GLN A 68 2.46 -13.52 2.19
CA GLN A 68 2.84 -14.21 0.93
C GLN A 68 3.35 -15.64 1.17
N ASN A 69 4.10 -15.83 2.24
CA ASN A 69 4.74 -17.11 2.57
C ASN A 69 3.84 -18.09 3.35
N LYS A 70 2.57 -17.72 3.61
CA LYS A 70 1.66 -18.48 4.47
C LYS A 70 0.45 -18.98 3.69
N LYS A 71 -0.10 -20.12 4.13
CA LYS A 71 -1.23 -20.81 3.46
C LYS A 71 -2.50 -20.86 4.30
N ASN A 72 -2.42 -20.52 5.57
CA ASN A 72 -3.53 -20.57 6.50
C ASN A 72 -3.39 -19.44 7.54
N PRO A 73 -4.51 -18.99 8.12
CA PRO A 73 -4.53 -17.88 9.09
C PRO A 73 -3.72 -18.16 10.35
N SER A 74 -3.66 -19.42 10.79
CA SER A 74 -2.92 -19.79 12.01
C SER A 74 -1.42 -19.59 11.84
N ASP A 75 -0.85 -20.02 10.71
CA ASP A 75 0.57 -19.84 10.41
C ASP A 75 0.92 -18.36 10.19
N PHE A 76 -0.05 -17.56 9.75
CA PHE A 76 0.10 -16.11 9.63
C PHE A 76 0.12 -15.44 11.00
N ALA A 77 -0.84 -15.74 11.88
CA ALA A 77 -0.88 -15.21 13.24
C ALA A 77 0.41 -15.53 14.02
N MET A 78 0.86 -16.79 13.97
CA MET A 78 2.12 -17.19 14.60
C MET A 78 3.33 -16.43 14.03
N ALA A 79 3.35 -16.15 12.72
CA ALA A 79 4.43 -15.40 12.11
C ALA A 79 4.44 -13.93 12.53
N ILE A 80 3.27 -13.33 12.72
CA ILE A 80 3.15 -11.98 13.26
C ILE A 80 3.68 -11.95 14.69
N ASP A 81 3.23 -12.87 15.55
CA ASP A 81 3.66 -12.96 16.95
C ASP A 81 5.17 -13.18 17.12
N GLU A 82 5.79 -14.00 16.27
CA GLU A 82 7.23 -14.25 16.29
C GLU A 82 8.07 -13.10 15.70
N SER A 83 7.43 -12.16 14.99
CA SER A 83 8.11 -11.04 14.32
C SER A 83 8.12 -9.77 15.16
N GLU A 84 8.84 -8.74 14.67
CA GLU A 84 8.78 -7.40 15.25
C GLU A 84 7.38 -6.77 15.16
N ILE A 85 6.51 -7.29 14.28
CA ILE A 85 5.12 -6.86 14.16
C ILE A 85 4.28 -7.31 15.38
N GLY A 86 4.66 -8.41 16.03
CA GLY A 86 4.02 -8.85 17.27
C GLY A 86 4.15 -7.84 18.41
N ALA A 87 5.17 -6.97 18.38
CA ALA A 87 5.34 -5.90 19.37
C ALA A 87 4.23 -4.84 19.32
N PHE A 88 3.48 -4.74 18.21
CA PHE A 88 2.29 -3.88 18.11
C PHE A 88 1.10 -4.44 18.88
N ASN A 89 1.17 -5.70 19.32
CA ASN A 89 0.18 -6.36 20.16
C ASN A 89 -1.23 -6.27 19.57
N PHE A 90 -1.33 -6.56 18.27
CA PHE A 90 -2.58 -6.65 17.53
C PHE A 90 -3.54 -7.66 18.19
N THR A 91 -4.83 -7.39 18.11
CA THR A 91 -5.83 -8.37 18.55
C THR A 91 -5.92 -9.51 17.55
N ASP A 92 -6.30 -10.70 18.03
CA ASP A 92 -6.52 -11.86 17.15
C ASP A 92 -7.54 -11.53 16.04
N GLU A 93 -8.60 -10.78 16.37
CA GLU A 93 -9.60 -10.30 15.41
C GLU A 93 -8.98 -9.47 14.28
N PHE A 94 -8.09 -8.53 14.62
CA PHE A 94 -7.43 -7.71 13.62
C PHE A 94 -6.47 -8.51 12.73
N ILE A 95 -5.76 -9.49 13.31
CA ILE A 95 -4.89 -10.40 12.56
C ILE A 95 -5.71 -11.24 11.57
N PHE A 96 -6.91 -11.70 11.97
CA PHE A 96 -7.83 -12.39 11.06
C PHE A 96 -8.33 -11.48 9.93
N ASP A 97 -8.64 -10.21 10.22
CA ASP A 97 -9.07 -9.24 9.20
C ASP A 97 -7.95 -8.95 8.19
N LEU A 98 -6.71 -8.77 8.66
CA LEU A 98 -5.53 -8.63 7.80
C LEU A 98 -5.36 -9.85 6.89
N TRP A 99 -5.43 -11.05 7.46
CA TRP A 99 -5.33 -12.29 6.69
C TRP A 99 -6.45 -12.40 5.66
N ALA A 100 -7.69 -12.15 6.05
CA ALA A 100 -8.85 -12.22 5.18
C ALA A 100 -8.72 -11.23 4.00
N ALA A 101 -8.34 -9.98 4.28
CA ALA A 101 -8.11 -8.99 3.24
C ALA A 101 -7.02 -9.41 2.25
N ILE A 102 -5.91 -9.96 2.75
CA ILE A 102 -4.80 -10.43 1.91
C ILE A 102 -5.21 -11.66 1.08
N ASP A 103 -5.89 -12.63 1.68
CA ASP A 103 -6.38 -13.82 0.99
C ASP A 103 -7.41 -13.47 -0.08
N ASP A 104 -8.31 -12.52 0.21
CA ASP A 104 -9.28 -12.00 -0.74
C ASP A 104 -8.61 -11.38 -1.98
N ILE A 105 -7.51 -10.65 -1.78
CA ILE A 105 -6.74 -10.02 -2.87
C ILE A 105 -5.99 -11.08 -3.68
N LYS A 106 -5.33 -12.02 -3.02
CA LYS A 106 -4.65 -13.15 -3.68
C LYS A 106 -5.60 -14.02 -4.49
N ALA A 107 -6.82 -14.23 -3.98
CA ALA A 107 -7.86 -14.96 -4.67
C ALA A 107 -8.53 -14.15 -5.79
N GLY A 108 -8.18 -12.88 -5.97
CA GLY A 108 -8.81 -11.99 -6.95
C GLY A 108 -10.29 -11.71 -6.65
N ARG A 109 -10.71 -11.86 -5.39
CA ARG A 109 -12.10 -11.68 -4.95
C ARG A 109 -12.49 -10.22 -4.75
N ILE A 110 -11.52 -9.32 -4.63
CA ILE A 110 -11.79 -7.89 -4.62
C ILE A 110 -12.13 -7.42 -6.03
N LYS A 111 -13.35 -6.91 -6.23
CA LYS A 111 -13.75 -6.31 -7.51
C LYS A 111 -13.11 -4.93 -7.61
N ASP A 112 -12.58 -4.56 -8.77
CA ASP A 112 -11.98 -3.24 -9.00
C ASP A 112 -12.90 -2.06 -8.63
N ARG A 113 -14.22 -2.28 -8.57
CA ARG A 113 -15.20 -1.27 -8.10
C ARG A 113 -15.02 -0.88 -6.63
N ASP A 114 -14.49 -1.76 -5.78
CA ASP A 114 -14.32 -1.48 -4.35
C ASP A 114 -13.12 -0.54 -4.08
N TYR A 115 -12.17 -0.44 -5.03
CA TYR A 115 -11.01 0.48 -4.93
C TYR A 115 -11.28 1.89 -5.48
N GLU A 116 -12.22 2.04 -6.43
CA GLU A 116 -12.50 3.33 -7.07
C GLU A 116 -13.44 4.21 -6.24
N ASP A 117 -14.36 3.63 -5.46
CA ASP A 117 -15.29 4.40 -4.60
C ASP A 117 -14.62 4.94 -3.33
N GLU A 118 -13.57 4.31 -2.80
CA GLU A 118 -12.80 4.81 -1.64
C GLU A 118 -11.77 5.91 -2.02
N ARG A 119 -11.52 6.12 -3.32
CA ARG A 119 -10.54 7.09 -3.84
C ARG A 119 -11.17 8.41 -4.33
N LEU A 120 -12.47 8.62 -4.10
CA LEU A 120 -13.23 9.83 -4.48
C LEU A 120 -13.56 10.74 -3.29
#